data_AF-A0A450TQH3-F1
#
_entry.id   AF-A0A450TQH3-F1
#
_cell.length_a   1.000
_cell.length_b   1.000
_cell.length_c   1.000
_cell.angle_alpha   90.00
_cell.angle_beta   90.00
_cell.angle_gamma   90.00
#
_symmetry.space_group_name_H-M   'P 1'
#
loop_
_entity.id
_entity.type
_entity.pdbx_description
1 polymer ?
#
loop_
_entity_poly.entity_id
_entity_poly.type
_entity_poly.pdbx_seq_one_letter_code
_entity_poly.pdbx_strand_id
1 'polypeptide(L)' 'MDKPAMYSFERKARFYERRHGKKINRMMVISPMIEERARRVGEKLGIEMYVDSVDVPAA' A
#
# COMPACT_ATOMS: atom_id res chain seq x y z
N MET A 1 6.08 -9.47 1.25
CA MET A 1 6.29 -8.01 1.28
C MET A 1 7.04 -7.64 2.53
N ASP A 2 8.22 -7.06 2.34
CA ASP A 2 9.12 -6.65 3.41
C ASP A 2 8.96 -5.14 3.71
N LYS A 3 9.62 -4.69 4.79
CA LYS A 3 9.53 -3.28 5.23
C LYS A 3 10.08 -2.29 4.18
N PRO A 4 11.24 -2.51 3.54
CA PRO A 4 11.75 -1.62 2.50
C PRO A 4 10.83 -1.48 1.28
N ALA A 5 10.17 -2.56 0.84
CA ALA A 5 9.24 -2.48 -0.27
C ALA A 5 8.00 -1.64 0.07
N MET A 6 7.52 -1.68 1.32
CA MET A 6 6.38 -0.87 1.77
C MET A 6 6.66 0.64 1.63
N TYR A 7 7.82 1.12 2.10
CA TYR A 7 8.21 2.52 1.91
C TYR A 7 8.43 2.89 0.44
N SER A 8 8.97 1.96 -0.34
CA SER A 8 9.18 2.17 -1.77
C SER A 8 7.85 2.29 -2.52
N PHE A 9 6.84 1.51 -2.12
CA PHE A 9 5.50 1.61 -2.65
C PHE A 9 4.85 2.96 -2.33
N GLU A 10 4.88 3.40 -1.07
CA GLU A 10 4.33 4.71 -0.67
C GLU A 10 4.98 5.86 -1.46
N ARG A 11 6.32 5.86 -1.58
CA ARG A 11 7.03 6.91 -2.32
C ARG A 11 6.66 6.94 -3.80
N LYS A 12 6.42 5.77 -4.41
CA LYS A 12 5.94 5.67 -5.80
C LYS A 12 4.52 6.23 -5.93
N ALA A 13 3.64 5.94 -4.98
CA ALA A 13 2.29 6.48 -4.92
C ALA A 13 2.33 8.02 -4.84
N ARG A 14 3.10 8.59 -3.91
CA ARG A 14 3.27 10.05 -3.79
C ARG A 14 3.90 10.69 -5.03
N PHE A 15 4.86 10.00 -5.64
CA PHE A 15 5.45 10.46 -6.89
C PHE A 15 4.41 10.51 -8.00
N TYR A 16 3.56 9.50 -8.11
CA TYR A 16 2.44 9.48 -9.07
C TYR A 16 1.49 10.65 -8.83
N GLU A 17 1.08 10.91 -7.58
CA GLU A 17 0.22 12.04 -7.24
C GLU A 17 0.82 13.38 -7.67
N ARG A 18 2.09 13.62 -7.34
CA ARG A 18 2.79 14.86 -7.70
C ARG A 18 2.98 15.00 -9.21
N ARG A 19 3.32 13.92 -9.91
CA ARG A 19 3.57 13.92 -11.35
C ARG A 19 2.29 14.18 -12.16
N HIS A 20 1.18 13.58 -11.74
CA HIS A 20 -0.07 13.63 -12.50
C HIS A 20 -1.10 14.63 -11.95
N GLY A 21 -0.84 15.25 -10.80
CA GLY A 21 -1.77 16.17 -10.13
C GLY A 21 -3.07 15.50 -9.68
N LYS A 22 -3.08 14.16 -9.56
CA LYS A 22 -4.26 13.37 -9.16
C LYS A 22 -4.03 12.79 -7.78
N LYS A 23 -4.96 13.01 -6.86
CA LYS A 23 -4.92 12.36 -5.55
C LYS A 23 -5.33 10.90 -5.66
N ILE A 24 -4.60 10.04 -4.96
CA ILE A 24 -4.93 8.62 -4.84
C ILE A 24 -6.01 8.46 -3.78
N ASN A 25 -7.11 7.79 -4.13
CA ASN A 25 -8.21 7.53 -3.21
C ASN A 25 -7.89 6.42 -2.21
N ARG A 26 -7.24 5.33 -2.67
CA ARG A 26 -6.92 4.14 -1.88
C ARG A 26 -5.52 3.66 -2.25
N MET A 27 -4.71 3.37 -1.24
CA MET A 27 -3.35 2.84 -1.42
C MET A 27 -3.34 1.41 -0.89
N MET A 28 -3.37 0.42 -1.78
CA MET A 28 -3.58 -0.98 -1.44
C MET A 28 -2.36 -1.86 -1.75
N VAL A 29 -2.04 -2.77 -0.83
CA VAL A 29 -1.08 -3.87 -1.04
C VAL A 29 -1.81 -5.19 -0.85
N ILE A 30 -1.84 -6.00 -1.90
CA ILE A 30 -2.44 -7.34 -1.88
C ILE A 30 -1.29 -8.34 -1.96
N SER A 31 -1.04 -9.08 -0.88
CA SER A 31 0.02 -10.08 -0.84
C SER A 31 -0.26 -11.11 0.24
N PRO A 32 -0.16 -12.41 -0.06
CA PRO A 32 -0.40 -13.47 0.93
C PRO A 32 0.63 -13.46 2.07
N MET A 33 1.81 -12.87 1.82
CA MET A 33 2.93 -12.87 2.75
C MET A 33 3.35 -11.43 3.02
N ILE A 34 2.90 -10.83 4.12
CA ILE A 34 3.37 -9.52 4.59
C ILE A 34 4.08 -9.72 5.92
N GLU A 35 5.34 -9.28 6.00
CA GLU A 35 6.08 -9.36 7.25
C GLU A 35 5.45 -8.44 8.31
N GLU A 36 5.50 -8.86 9.57
CA GLU A 36 4.92 -8.10 10.70
C GLU A 36 5.48 -6.68 10.81
N ARG A 37 6.78 -6.49 10.50
CA ARG A 37 7.41 -5.16 10.46
C ARG A 37 6.88 -4.30 9.31
N ALA A 38 6.56 -4.91 8.18
CA ALA A 38 5.98 -4.23 7.03
C ALA A 38 4.52 -3.85 7.29
N ARG A 39 3.76 -4.72 7.98
CA ARG A 39 2.37 -4.46 8.39
C ARG A 39 2.25 -3.19 9.23
N ARG A 40 3.07 -3.07 10.28
CA ARG A 40 3.11 -1.86 11.13
C ARG A 40 3.48 -0.60 10.38
N VAL A 41 4.27 -0.71 9.31
CA VAL A 41 4.62 0.43 8.45
C VAL A 41 3.45 0.78 7.53
N GLY A 42 2.80 -0.23 6.93
CA GLY A 42 1.62 -0.06 6.12
C GLY A 42 0.50 0.68 6.85
N GLU A 43 0.16 0.23 8.06
CA GLU A 43 -0.83 0.88 8.92
C GLU A 43 -0.51 2.35 9.19
N LYS A 44 0.75 2.65 9.54
CA LYS A 44 1.20 4.03 9.80
C LYS A 44 1.15 4.93 8.57
N LEU A 45 1.31 4.36 7.38
CA LEU A 45 1.30 5.09 6.11
C LEU A 45 -0.10 5.18 5.49
N GLY A 46 -1.12 4.57 6.11
CA GLY A 46 -2.47 4.50 5.55
C GLY A 46 -2.57 3.58 4.34
N ILE A 47 -1.75 2.52 4.30
CA ILE A 47 -1.77 1.50 3.26
C ILE A 47 -2.75 0.40 3.69
N GLU A 48 -3.78 0.19 2.90
CA GLU A 48 -4.70 -0.93 3.06
C GLU A 48 -3.98 -2.22 2.63
N MET A 49 -4.07 -3.26 3.46
CA MET A 49 -3.35 -4.51 3.22
C MET A 49 -4.32 -5.67 3.20
N TYR A 50 -4.23 -6.48 2.14
CA TYR A 50 -5.08 -7.63 1.91
C TYR A 50 -4.22 -8.87 1.65
N VAL A 51 -4.71 -10.03 2.09
CA VAL A 51 -4.05 -11.31 1.87
C VAL A 51 -4.38 -11.80 0.46
N ASP A 52 -5.64 -11.69 0.08
CA ASP A 52 -6.16 -12.09 -1.23
C ASP A 52 -6.91 -10.94 -1.91
N SER A 53 -7.07 -11.02 -3.24
CA SER A 53 -7.86 -10.06 -4.00
C SER A 53 -9.35 -10.16 -3.70
N VAL A 54 -9.85 -11.31 -3.24
CA VAL A 54 -11.26 -11.47 -2.85
C VAL A 54 -11.63 -10.68 -1.59
N ASP A 55 -10.64 -10.32 -0.76
CA ASP A 55 -10.85 -9.56 0.47
C ASP A 55 -11.02 -8.06 0.21
N VAL A 56 -10.77 -7.60 -1.02
CA VAL A 56 -10.87 -6.19 -1.40
C VAL A 56 -12.34 -5.84 -1.62
N PRO A 57 -12.92 -4.90 -0.85
CA PRO A 57 -14.30 -4.49 -1.04
C PRO A 57 -14.52 -3.88 -2.43
N ALA A 58 -15.63 -4.26 -3.06
CA ALA A 58 -16.10 -3.62 -4.29
C ALA A 58 -16.32 -2.12 -4.05
N ALA A 59 -15.85 -1.30 -4.98
CA ALA A 59 -15.89 0.16 -4.93
C ALA A 59 -17.25 0.73 -5.36
#